data_AF-A0A1W1D6L2-F1
#
_entry.id   AF-A0A1W1D6L2-F1
#
_cell.length_a   1.000
_cell.length_b   1.000
_cell.length_c   1.000
_cell.angle_alpha   90.00
_cell.angle_beta   90.00
_cell.angle_gamma   90.00
#
_symmetry.space_group_name_H-M   'P 1'
#
loop_
_entity.id
_entity.type
_entity.pdbx_description
1 polymer ?
#
loop_
_entity_poly.entity_id
_entity_poly.type
_entity_poly.pdbx_seq_one_letter_code
_entity_poly.pdbx_strand_id
1 'polypeptide(L)'
;MLSAVQAFPLIERSAKEYVKENLALIGDAAHNIHPLAGQGVNLGFADVEELSKQLQASNKSLGNYGVLRAYARARRLDNELMAKTMTGLNWIYKENNEPLRWLRGFGMNLINDNPSLKSFFQKHATGKF
;
A
#
# COMPACT_ATOMS: atom_id res chain seq x y z
N MET A 1 -1.86 36.42 10.67
CA MET A 1 -1.41 35.70 11.88
C MET A 1 -0.98 34.31 11.45
N LEU A 2 0.32 33.99 11.55
CA LEU A 2 0.80 32.62 11.33
C LEU A 2 0.50 31.81 12.60
N SER A 3 -0.09 30.63 12.44
CA SER A 3 -0.37 29.70 13.53
C SER A 3 0.92 29.22 14.20
N ALA A 4 0.83 28.89 15.49
CA ALA A 4 1.96 28.37 16.26
C ALA A 4 2.42 26.99 15.71
N VAL A 5 3.73 26.74 15.80
CA VAL A 5 4.34 25.45 15.39
C VAL A 5 3.79 24.32 16.28
N GLN A 6 3.40 23.22 15.65
CA GLN A 6 2.83 22.05 16.31
C GLN A 6 3.63 20.79 15.95
N ALA A 7 3.82 19.92 16.93
CA ALA A 7 4.52 18.65 16.77
C ALA A 7 3.62 17.50 17.21
N PHE A 8 3.59 16.43 16.44
CA PHE A 8 2.81 15.23 16.72
C PHE A 8 3.74 14.01 16.73
N PRO A 9 3.67 13.15 17.77
CA PRO A 9 4.49 11.96 17.82
C PRO A 9 4.09 10.99 16.70
N LEU A 10 5.06 10.59 15.89
CA LEU A 10 4.87 9.64 14.81
C LEU A 10 4.95 8.22 15.38
N ILE A 11 3.81 7.57 15.53
CA ILE A 11 3.73 6.23 16.08
C ILE A 11 3.12 5.32 15.03
N GLU A 12 3.93 4.40 14.50
CA GLU A 12 3.44 3.35 13.61
C GLU A 12 2.54 2.39 14.40
N ARG A 13 1.30 2.23 13.97
CA ARG A 13 0.32 1.33 14.61
C ARG A 13 -0.53 0.67 13.54
N SER A 14 -0.68 -0.64 13.58
CA SER A 14 -1.63 -1.36 12.72
C SER A 14 -2.61 -2.14 13.58
N ALA A 15 -3.90 -2.08 13.24
CA ALA A 15 -4.92 -2.82 13.94
C ALA A 15 -4.79 -4.34 13.67
N LYS A 16 -4.79 -5.16 14.73
CA LYS A 16 -4.77 -6.63 14.58
C LYS A 16 -6.02 -7.18 13.90
N GLU A 17 -7.13 -6.46 13.96
CA GLU A 17 -8.39 -6.77 13.29
C GLU A 17 -8.95 -5.48 12.70
N TYR A 18 -9.20 -5.49 11.39
CA TYR A 18 -9.71 -4.30 10.69
C TYR A 18 -11.25 -4.22 10.74
N VAL A 19 -11.91 -5.36 11.01
CA VAL A 19 -13.37 -5.47 10.98
C VAL A 19 -13.88 -6.44 12.03
N LYS A 20 -15.11 -6.19 12.49
CA LYS A 20 -15.96 -7.09 13.27
C LYS A 20 -17.38 -7.02 12.70
N GLU A 21 -18.32 -7.78 13.27
CA GLU A 21 -19.74 -7.57 12.95
C GLU A 21 -20.13 -6.11 13.23
N ASN A 22 -20.76 -5.47 12.24
CA ASN A 22 -21.21 -4.07 12.29
C ASN A 22 -20.10 -3.01 12.55
N LEU A 23 -18.82 -3.36 12.36
CA LEU A 23 -17.71 -2.43 12.59
C LEU A 23 -16.62 -2.61 11.54
N ALA A 24 -16.22 -1.51 10.91
CA ALA A 24 -15.04 -1.45 10.06
C ALA A 24 -14.17 -0.25 10.45
N LEU A 25 -12.86 -0.49 10.56
CA LEU A 25 -11.84 0.54 10.75
C LEU A 25 -11.29 0.91 9.37
N ILE A 26 -11.06 2.20 9.13
CA ILE A 26 -10.45 2.74 7.90
C ILE A 26 -9.42 3.83 8.23
N GLY A 27 -8.50 4.10 7.31
CA GLY A 27 -7.46 5.12 7.47
C GLY A 27 -6.61 4.91 8.72
N ASP A 28 -6.27 5.99 9.42
CA ASP A 28 -5.43 5.98 10.62
C ASP A 28 -5.97 5.10 11.76
N ALA A 29 -7.28 4.81 11.77
CA ALA A 29 -7.88 3.88 12.73
C ALA A 29 -7.56 2.40 12.42
N ALA A 30 -7.34 2.07 11.15
CA ALA A 30 -6.98 0.73 10.69
C ALA A 30 -5.46 0.55 10.59
N HIS A 31 -4.75 1.56 10.09
CA HIS A 31 -3.30 1.56 9.90
C HIS A 31 -2.74 2.98 9.98
N ASN A 32 -1.70 3.14 10.77
CA ASN A 32 -0.90 4.33 10.91
C ASN A 32 0.50 3.95 10.43
N ILE A 33 0.80 4.25 9.16
CA ILE A 33 2.07 3.92 8.51
C ILE A 33 3.05 5.06 8.79
N HIS A 34 4.33 4.74 9.04
CA HIS A 34 5.38 5.74 9.27
C HIS A 34 5.33 6.82 8.17
N PRO A 35 5.06 8.09 8.51
CA PRO A 35 4.76 9.11 7.51
C PRO A 35 6.06 9.64 6.93
N LEU A 36 6.60 8.91 5.97
CA LEU A 36 7.70 9.43 5.15
C LEU A 36 7.20 10.34 4.02
N ALA A 37 5.88 10.51 3.82
CA ALA A 37 5.37 11.22 2.63
C ALA A 37 3.94 11.79 2.71
N GLY A 38 3.31 11.94 3.89
CA GLY A 38 1.92 12.46 3.95
C GLY A 38 0.88 11.55 3.27
N GLN A 39 1.16 10.25 3.19
CA GLN A 39 0.35 9.26 2.45
C GLN A 39 -0.90 8.77 3.20
N GLY A 40 -1.07 9.11 4.48
CA GLY A 40 -2.21 8.64 5.31
C GLY A 40 -3.57 8.97 4.69
N VAL A 41 -3.71 10.15 4.11
CA VAL A 41 -4.95 10.56 3.40
C VAL A 41 -5.22 9.68 2.18
N ASN A 42 -4.20 9.42 1.36
CA ASN A 42 -4.36 8.57 0.17
C ASN A 42 -4.70 7.12 0.55
N LEU A 43 -4.11 6.60 1.63
CA LEU A 43 -4.43 5.29 2.17
C LEU A 43 -5.87 5.22 2.70
N GLY A 44 -6.33 6.28 3.37
CA GLY A 44 -7.72 6.42 3.80
C GLY A 44 -8.70 6.48 2.64
N PHE A 45 -8.39 7.19 1.56
CA PHE A 45 -9.25 7.22 0.36
C PHE A 45 -9.36 5.85 -0.30
N ALA A 46 -8.25 5.13 -0.43
CA ALA A 46 -8.26 3.76 -0.96
C ALA A 46 -9.07 2.80 -0.07
N ASP A 47 -9.07 2.99 1.26
CA ASP A 47 -9.93 2.22 2.15
C ASP A 47 -11.41 2.51 1.92
N VAL A 48 -11.79 3.78 1.74
CA VAL A 48 -13.18 4.19 1.47
C VAL A 48 -13.65 3.64 0.13
N GLU A 49 -12.82 3.73 -0.91
CA GLU A 49 -13.14 3.22 -2.24
C GLU A 49 -13.43 1.71 -2.21
N GLU A 50 -12.52 0.93 -1.61
CA GLU A 50 -12.69 -0.52 -1.53
C GLU A 50 -13.84 -0.92 -0.61
N LEU A 51 -14.03 -0.27 0.54
CA LEU A 51 -15.16 -0.54 1.43
C LEU A 51 -16.49 -0.26 0.70
N SER A 52 -16.59 0.88 0.02
CA SER A 52 -17.77 1.26 -0.76
C SER A 52 -18.07 0.25 -1.86
N LYS A 53 -17.06 -0.21 -2.59
CA LYS A 53 -17.19 -1.25 -3.62
C LYS A 53 -17.74 -2.56 -3.06
N GLN A 54 -17.23 -3.02 -1.92
CA GLN A 54 -17.70 -4.27 -1.29
C GLN A 54 -19.14 -4.15 -0.78
N LEU A 55 -19.50 -3.00 -0.21
CA LEU A 55 -20.86 -2.73 0.26
C LEU A 55 -21.85 -2.65 -0.91
N GLN A 56 -21.50 -2.00 -2.02
CA GLN A 56 -22.36 -1.88 -3.20
C GLN A 56 -22.52 -3.20 -3.97
N ALA A 57 -21.49 -4.05 -3.98
CA ALA A 57 -21.53 -5.35 -4.64
C ALA A 57 -22.37 -6.41 -3.89
N SER A 58 -22.92 -6.08 -2.71
CA SER A 58 -23.68 -7.01 -1.87
C SER A 58 -25.05 -6.48 -1.48
N ASN A 59 -26.07 -7.33 -1.52
CA ASN A 59 -27.41 -7.02 -1.00
C ASN A 59 -27.56 -7.36 0.51
N LYS A 60 -26.47 -7.71 1.20
CA LYS A 60 -26.48 -8.02 2.63
C LYS A 60 -26.53 -6.74 3.46
N SER A 61 -26.80 -6.85 4.76
CA SER A 61 -26.73 -5.68 5.65
C SER A 61 -25.31 -5.08 5.62
N LEU A 62 -25.23 -3.76 5.80
CA LEU A 62 -23.95 -3.03 5.77
C LEU A 62 -22.95 -3.55 6.80
N GLY A 63 -23.44 -4.05 7.94
CA GLY A 63 -22.62 -4.62 9.00
C GLY A 63 -22.29 -6.10 8.84
N ASN A 64 -22.64 -6.72 7.71
CA ASN A 64 -22.40 -8.14 7.49
C ASN A 64 -20.89 -8.44 7.52
N TYR A 65 -20.48 -9.26 8.49
CA TYR A 65 -19.07 -9.60 8.68
C TYR A 65 -18.42 -10.20 7.43
N GLY A 66 -19.15 -10.97 6.62
CA GLY A 66 -18.60 -11.54 5.37
C GLY A 66 -18.21 -10.46 4.35
N VAL A 67 -19.04 -9.43 4.21
CA VAL A 67 -18.78 -8.27 3.32
C VAL A 67 -17.63 -7.43 3.86
N LEU A 68 -17.67 -7.08 5.14
CA LEU A 68 -16.60 -6.31 5.79
C LEU A 68 -15.26 -7.07 5.76
N ARG A 69 -15.27 -8.39 5.91
CA ARG A 69 -14.07 -9.23 5.81
C ARG A 69 -13.49 -9.27 4.41
N ALA A 70 -14.31 -9.14 3.36
CA ALA A 70 -13.82 -9.03 1.99
C ALA A 70 -13.03 -7.72 1.80
N TYR A 71 -13.55 -6.60 2.31
CA TYR A 71 -12.83 -5.32 2.40
C TYR A 71 -11.50 -5.47 3.17
N ALA A 72 -11.56 -6.04 4.37
CA ALA A 72 -10.36 -6.19 5.21
C ALA A 72 -9.28 -7.06 4.55
N ARG A 73 -9.69 -8.08 3.78
CA ARG A 73 -8.78 -8.93 3.01
C ARG A 73 -8.15 -8.18 1.84
N ALA A 74 -8.93 -7.44 1.05
CA ALA A 74 -8.40 -6.66 -0.07
C ALA A 74 -7.34 -5.65 0.40
N ARG A 75 -7.65 -4.88 1.45
CA ARG A 75 -6.72 -3.87 2.00
C ARG A 75 -5.53 -4.46 2.75
N ARG A 76 -5.68 -5.62 3.40
CA ARG A 76 -4.53 -6.36 3.95
C ARG A 76 -3.62 -6.91 2.87
N LEU A 77 -4.16 -7.38 1.76
CA LEU A 77 -3.38 -7.91 0.66
C LEU A 77 -2.54 -6.81 0.00
N ASP A 78 -3.12 -5.63 -0.22
CA ASP A 78 -2.38 -4.47 -0.74
C ASP A 78 -1.25 -4.05 0.20
N ASN A 79 -1.54 -3.98 1.51
CA ASN A 79 -0.55 -3.62 2.53
C ASN A 79 0.55 -4.69 2.68
N GLU A 80 0.22 -5.98 2.63
CA GLU A 80 1.21 -7.06 2.66
C GLU A 80 2.03 -7.15 1.38
N LEU A 81 1.41 -6.96 0.22
CA LEU A 81 2.10 -6.99 -1.07
C LEU A 81 3.06 -5.81 -1.16
N MET A 82 2.64 -4.62 -0.73
CA MET A 82 3.50 -3.43 -0.66
C MET A 82 4.62 -3.59 0.37
N ALA A 83 4.33 -4.13 1.56
CA ALA A 83 5.35 -4.43 2.58
C ALA A 83 6.36 -5.51 2.13
N LYS A 84 5.91 -6.58 1.46
CA LYS A 84 6.78 -7.63 0.88
C LYS A 84 7.60 -7.10 -0.28
N THR A 85 7.02 -6.25 -1.12
CA THR A 85 7.74 -5.59 -2.22
C THR A 85 8.83 -4.66 -1.67
N MET A 86 8.51 -3.84 -0.67
CA MET A 86 9.49 -2.94 -0.04
C MET A 86 10.57 -3.69 0.73
N THR A 87 10.22 -4.78 1.41
CA THR A 87 11.21 -5.65 2.09
C THR A 87 12.12 -6.36 1.07
N GLY A 88 11.56 -6.86 -0.03
CA GLY A 88 12.32 -7.48 -1.12
C GLY A 88 13.27 -6.49 -1.79
N LEU A 89 12.82 -5.27 -2.07
CA LEU A 89 13.67 -4.20 -2.60
C LEU A 89 14.78 -3.84 -1.60
N ASN A 90 14.45 -3.61 -0.33
CA ASN A 90 15.43 -3.28 0.70
C ASN A 90 16.49 -4.39 0.86
N TRP A 91 16.09 -5.66 0.80
CA TRP A 91 17.00 -6.81 0.84
C TRP A 91 17.92 -6.85 -0.39
N ILE A 92 17.38 -6.66 -1.61
CA ILE A 92 18.18 -6.60 -2.86
C ILE A 92 19.19 -5.44 -2.85
N TYR A 93 18.85 -4.31 -2.21
CA TYR A 93 19.72 -3.14 -2.15
C TYR A 93 20.73 -3.18 -0.99
N LYS A 94 20.41 -3.83 0.13
CA LYS A 94 21.33 -3.99 1.28
C LYS A 94 22.33 -5.14 1.11
N GLU A 95 21.97 -6.18 0.38
CA GLU A 95 22.81 -7.38 0.26
C GLU A 95 23.87 -7.20 -0.85
N ASN A 96 25.14 -7.13 -0.45
CA ASN A 96 26.28 -6.82 -1.33
C ASN A 96 26.97 -8.07 -1.93
N ASN A 97 26.24 -9.19 -2.07
CA ASN A 97 26.81 -10.42 -2.63
C ASN A 97 26.79 -10.44 -4.17
N GLU A 98 27.89 -10.90 -4.77
CA GLU A 98 28.17 -11.01 -6.22
C GLU A 98 26.96 -11.45 -7.10
N PRO A 99 26.17 -12.49 -6.73
CA PRO A 99 25.05 -12.95 -7.57
C PRO A 99 23.93 -11.91 -7.74
N LEU A 100 23.65 -11.11 -6.72
CA LEU A 100 22.61 -10.07 -6.76
C LEU A 100 23.07 -8.84 -7.54
N ARG A 101 24.39 -8.60 -7.64
CA ARG A 101 24.97 -7.57 -8.50
C ARG A 101 24.82 -7.96 -9.97
N TRP A 102 25.06 -9.23 -10.28
CA TRP A 102 24.86 -9.80 -11.62
C TRP A 102 23.38 -9.79 -12.02
N LEU A 103 22.47 -10.17 -11.11
CA LEU A 103 21.02 -10.13 -11.35
C LEU A 103 20.51 -8.70 -11.63
N ARG A 104 21.00 -7.70 -10.88
CA ARG A 104 20.70 -6.28 -11.11
C ARG A 104 21.21 -5.80 -12.47
N GLY A 105 22.43 -6.18 -12.85
CA GLY A 105 23.00 -5.84 -14.16
C GLY A 105 22.26 -6.49 -15.33
N PHE A 106 21.94 -7.78 -15.20
CA PHE A 106 21.19 -8.53 -16.21
C PHE A 106 19.76 -7.98 -16.38
N GLY A 107 19.09 -7.67 -15.27
CA GLY A 107 17.75 -7.04 -15.29
C GLY A 107 17.76 -5.65 -15.94
N MET A 108 18.77 -4.82 -15.65
CA MET A 108 18.88 -3.49 -16.25
C MET A 108 19.17 -3.56 -17.77
N ASN A 109 19.97 -4.52 -18.21
CA ASN A 109 20.25 -4.75 -19.62
C ASN A 109 19.01 -5.24 -20.37
N LEU A 110 18.25 -6.20 -19.81
CA LEU A 110 16.98 -6.66 -20.39
C LEU A 110 15.93 -5.54 -20.52
N ILE A 111 15.87 -4.61 -19.56
CA ILE A 111 14.98 -3.45 -19.62
C ILE A 111 15.44 -2.44 -20.67
N ASN A 112 16.76 -2.26 -20.85
CA ASN A 112 17.30 -1.35 -21.87
C ASN A 112 17.16 -1.90 -23.30
N ASP A 113 17.28 -3.21 -23.48
CA ASP A 113 17.23 -3.86 -24.80
C ASP A 113 15.80 -4.07 -25.31
N ASN A 114 14.77 -3.84 -24.46
CA ASN A 114 13.37 -3.94 -24.85
C ASN A 114 12.61 -2.61 -24.68
N PRO A 115 12.39 -1.84 -25.77
CA PRO A 115 11.75 -0.53 -25.75
C PRO A 115 10.35 -0.51 -25.12
N SER A 116 9.60 -1.61 -25.24
CA SER A 116 8.24 -1.73 -24.69
C SER A 116 8.24 -1.85 -23.17
N LEU A 117 9.21 -2.60 -22.60
CA LEU A 117 9.40 -2.71 -21.16
C LEU A 117 9.87 -1.38 -20.55
N LYS A 118 10.80 -0.69 -21.23
CA LYS A 118 11.25 0.64 -20.82
C LYS A 118 10.12 1.67 -20.78
N SER A 119 9.27 1.68 -21.81
CA SER A 119 8.05 2.50 -21.89
C SER A 119 7.07 2.18 -20.76
N PHE A 120 6.84 0.90 -20.48
CA PHE A 120 5.94 0.45 -19.41
C PHE A 120 6.40 0.94 -18.03
N PHE A 121 7.67 0.74 -17.69
CA PHE A 121 8.22 1.20 -16.40
C PHE A 121 8.26 2.73 -16.29
N GLN A 122 8.56 3.45 -17.37
CA GLN A 122 8.53 4.92 -17.36
C GLN A 122 7.12 5.47 -17.13
N LYS A 123 6.09 4.89 -17.77
CA LYS A 123 4.69 5.28 -17.53
C LYS A 123 4.25 4.97 -16.11
N HIS A 124 4.64 3.82 -15.58
CA HIS A 124 4.34 3.43 -14.20
C HIS A 124 5.04 4.34 -13.17
N ALA A 125 6.29 4.72 -13.42
CA ALA A 125 7.05 5.62 -12.55
C ALA A 125 6.57 7.08 -12.60
N THR A 126 5.95 7.51 -13.71
CA THR A 126 5.42 8.88 -13.88
C THR A 126 3.93 8.99 -13.53
N GLY A 127 3.28 7.89 -13.12
CA GLY A 127 1.88 7.90 -12.66
C GLY A 127 0.85 8.26 -13.72
N LYS A 128 1.19 8.15 -15.01
CA LYS A 128 0.25 8.42 -16.12
C LYS A 128 -0.39 7.10 -16.57
N PHE A 129 -1.65 6.91 -16.18
CA PHE A 129 -2.57 5.97 -16.80
C PHE A 129 -2.98 6.47 -18.19
#